data_AF-A0A928GBX5-F1
#
_entry.id   AF-A0A928GBX5-F1
#
_cell.length_a   1.000
_cell.length_b   1.000
_cell.length_c   1.000
_cell.angle_alpha   90.00
_cell.angle_beta   90.00
_cell.angle_gamma   90.00
#
_symmetry.space_group_name_H-M   'P 1'
#
loop_
_entity.id
_entity.type
_entity.pdbx_description
1 polymer ?
#
loop_
_entity_poly.entity_id
_entity_poly.type
_entity_poly.pdbx_seq_one_letter_code
_entity_poly.pdbx_strand_id
1 'polypeptide(L)'
;MRKTITKVFSCAVIFAFLLSCTDGSAGNVVEDWPWEDPAEPEQPAPDPGPEDPNPAILDLGWTNVGDAYGKLPEHIDVYRSPSDFDGKAAVAYIAVADMKSAKWDVWSVKSDLTYKTNDSYKTPAEVYQEQNCPVVINGGYFFWSDGNYTSSLAVSNGEVLAYNINYASEDWISVYYPTRAAFVQKKDGKFDACWTYATSSGQHYAYQTPADNSYSKSPLDVPSATFPEKASEFEAQTAIGGGPVLINKGKIVDTWKEELFEVGGVEPASSQPRTAVGVTSDKKMIMFVCEGRNMTEGVKGMTTAEVAEILKDLGCVEAINLDGGGSTCMLVNGKETIKVSDGAQRAVASAVYFN
;
A
#
# COMPACT_ATOMS: atom_id res chain seq x y z
N MET A 1 -10.64 -42.14 53.03
CA MET A 1 -10.94 -41.20 54.15
C MET A 1 -11.79 -40.08 53.53
N ARG A 2 -12.99 -39.69 54.02
CA ARG A 2 -13.32 -38.86 55.23
C ARG A 2 -12.53 -37.53 55.25
N LYS A 3 -13.09 -36.32 55.47
CA LYS A 3 -14.43 -35.78 55.90
C LYS A 3 -14.44 -34.25 55.51
N THR A 4 -15.45 -33.35 55.47
CA THR A 4 -16.92 -33.21 55.77
C THR A 4 -17.41 -32.02 54.88
N ILE A 5 -18.45 -32.07 54.02
CA ILE A 5 -19.91 -31.84 54.24
C ILE A 5 -20.31 -30.57 55.04
N THR A 6 -21.17 -29.72 54.44
CA THR A 6 -22.39 -28.99 54.96
C THR A 6 -22.86 -28.03 53.84
N LYS A 7 -24.06 -28.00 53.23
CA LYS A 7 -25.42 -28.60 53.37
C LYS A 7 -26.48 -27.83 54.19
N VAL A 8 -27.38 -27.08 53.52
CA VAL A 8 -28.78 -26.66 53.85
C VAL A 8 -29.44 -26.27 52.50
N PHE A 9 -30.45 -26.96 51.93
CA PHE A 9 -31.93 -26.89 52.14
C PHE A 9 -32.58 -25.51 51.81
N SER A 10 -33.80 -25.36 51.25
CA SER A 10 -34.68 -26.27 50.48
C SER A 10 -35.95 -25.53 49.95
N CYS A 11 -36.76 -26.24 49.16
CA CYS A 11 -38.22 -26.07 48.93
C CYS A 11 -38.71 -25.07 47.87
N ALA A 12 -39.73 -25.52 47.13
CA ALA A 12 -40.55 -24.76 46.20
C ALA A 12 -42.03 -24.79 46.65
N VAL A 13 -42.83 -23.83 46.18
CA VAL A 13 -44.29 -23.73 46.34
C VAL A 13 -44.84 -23.30 44.97
N ILE A 14 -45.36 -24.21 44.16
CA ILE A 14 -46.78 -24.63 44.09
C ILE A 14 -47.71 -23.51 43.59
N PHE A 15 -48.25 -23.74 42.40
CA PHE A 15 -49.33 -22.96 41.76
C PHE A 15 -50.68 -23.27 42.41
N ALA A 16 -51.57 -22.28 42.50
CA ALA A 16 -52.97 -22.49 42.87
C ALA A 16 -53.89 -21.55 42.08
N PHE A 17 -54.82 -22.11 41.31
CA PHE A 17 -55.96 -21.39 40.73
C PHE A 17 -57.13 -21.41 41.72
N LEU A 18 -57.81 -20.28 41.89
CA LEU A 18 -59.20 -20.22 42.36
C LEU A 18 -59.98 -19.20 41.54
N LEU A 19 -61.31 -19.36 41.51
CA LEU A 19 -62.21 -18.78 40.52
C LEU A 19 -63.49 -18.29 41.20
N SER A 20 -64.07 -17.19 40.70
CA SER A 20 -65.33 -16.58 41.16
C SER A 20 -65.29 -15.94 42.57
N CYS A 21 -66.16 -14.98 42.92
CA CYS A 21 -67.30 -14.44 42.16
C CYS A 21 -67.40 -12.91 42.29
N THR A 22 -68.34 -12.31 41.56
CA THR A 22 -68.62 -10.86 41.54
C THR A 22 -69.25 -10.35 42.83
N ASP A 23 -68.99 -9.08 43.17
CA ASP A 23 -70.02 -8.25 43.79
C ASP A 23 -69.91 -6.81 43.26
N GLY A 24 -71.04 -6.09 43.20
CA GLY A 24 -71.15 -4.82 42.47
C GLY A 24 -71.26 -3.59 43.36
N SER A 25 -70.53 -2.52 43.01
CA SER A 25 -70.82 -1.16 43.48
C SER A 25 -70.61 -0.15 42.34
N ALA A 26 -71.51 0.82 42.23
CA ALA A 26 -71.50 1.79 41.14
C ALA A 26 -70.45 2.89 41.39
N GLY A 27 -69.26 2.73 40.81
CA GLY A 27 -68.32 3.83 40.62
C GLY A 27 -68.75 4.69 39.43
N ASN A 28 -68.64 6.01 39.55
CA ASN A 28 -69.01 6.93 38.46
C ASN A 28 -68.12 6.70 37.25
N VAL A 29 -68.74 6.53 36.07
CA VAL A 29 -68.02 6.65 34.80
C VAL A 29 -67.65 8.11 34.61
N VAL A 30 -66.36 8.42 34.68
CA VAL A 30 -65.83 9.66 34.13
C VAL A 30 -65.78 9.47 32.61
N GLU A 31 -66.31 10.42 31.85
CA GLU A 31 -66.22 10.37 30.38
C GLU A 31 -64.76 10.59 29.97
N ASP A 32 -64.15 9.61 29.32
CA ASP A 32 -62.81 9.76 28.72
C ASP A 32 -62.84 10.86 27.66
N TRP A 33 -62.25 12.01 27.98
CA TRP A 33 -62.10 13.12 27.06
C TRP A 33 -60.96 12.84 26.07
N PRO A 34 -61.21 12.94 24.74
CA PRO A 34 -60.24 12.53 23.73
C PRO A 34 -59.13 13.57 23.57
N TRP A 35 -58.05 13.39 24.34
CA TRP A 35 -56.74 13.94 24.02
C TRP A 35 -55.86 12.78 23.57
N GLU A 36 -55.50 12.75 22.29
CA GLU A 36 -54.33 12.00 21.85
C GLU A 36 -53.09 12.70 22.42
N ASP A 37 -52.20 11.95 23.08
CA ASP A 37 -50.89 12.49 23.46
C ASP A 37 -50.19 13.00 22.19
N PRO A 38 -49.70 14.26 22.18
CA PRO A 38 -49.06 14.81 20.99
C PRO A 38 -47.83 13.96 20.65
N ALA A 39 -47.77 13.48 19.41
CA ALA A 39 -46.70 12.61 18.95
C ALA A 39 -45.33 13.16 19.35
N GLU A 40 -44.52 12.34 20.04
CA GLU A 40 -43.19 12.72 20.47
C GLU A 40 -42.39 13.16 19.24
N PRO A 41 -41.86 14.40 19.22
CA PRO A 41 -41.27 14.96 18.01
C PRO A 41 -40.06 14.11 17.62
N GLU A 42 -40.08 13.56 16.40
CA GLU A 42 -39.02 12.72 15.88
C GLU A 42 -37.66 13.39 16.14
N GLN A 43 -36.84 12.77 16.99
CA GLN A 43 -35.45 13.17 17.17
C GLN A 43 -34.82 13.16 15.77
N PRO A 44 -34.31 14.29 15.26
CA PRO A 44 -33.61 14.27 13.98
C PRO A 44 -32.48 13.25 14.10
N ALA A 45 -32.37 12.36 13.11
CA ALA A 45 -31.35 11.32 13.11
C ALA A 45 -29.98 11.96 13.40
N PRO A 46 -29.16 11.35 14.29
CA PRO A 46 -27.87 11.93 14.63
C PRO A 46 -27.07 12.17 13.36
N ASP A 47 -26.53 13.38 13.23
CA ASP A 47 -25.66 13.78 12.13
C ASP A 47 -24.62 12.67 11.92
N PRO A 48 -24.57 12.01 10.74
CA PRO A 48 -23.77 10.79 10.55
C PRO A 48 -22.26 11.01 10.68
N GLY A 49 -21.84 12.28 10.84
CA GLY A 49 -20.47 12.72 10.74
C GLY A 49 -20.10 13.04 9.29
N PRO A 50 -18.89 13.56 9.05
CA PRO A 50 -18.35 13.65 7.70
C PRO A 50 -18.24 12.23 7.12
N GLU A 51 -18.79 12.03 5.91
CA GLU A 51 -18.58 10.79 5.17
C GLU A 51 -17.08 10.60 4.86
N ASP A 52 -16.61 9.36 4.91
CA ASP A 52 -15.23 9.03 4.56
C ASP A 52 -14.96 9.39 3.08
N PRO A 53 -13.83 10.07 2.75
CA PRO A 53 -13.55 10.53 1.38
C PRO A 53 -13.31 9.40 0.36
N ASN A 54 -13.15 8.16 0.81
CA ASN A 54 -12.95 6.98 -0.04
C ASN A 54 -13.91 5.82 0.36
N PRO A 55 -15.24 5.98 0.23
CA PRO A 55 -16.20 4.99 0.74
C PRO A 55 -16.04 3.61 0.09
N ALA A 56 -15.65 3.56 -1.19
CA ALA A 56 -15.35 2.32 -1.90
C ALA A 56 -14.17 1.52 -1.31
N ILE A 57 -13.29 2.14 -0.52
CA ILE A 57 -12.22 1.46 0.22
C ILE A 57 -12.81 0.78 1.48
N LEU A 58 -13.80 1.40 2.12
CA LEU A 58 -14.55 0.80 3.23
C LEU A 58 -15.44 -0.37 2.76
N ASP A 59 -16.05 -0.26 1.57
CA ASP A 59 -16.82 -1.35 0.94
C ASP A 59 -15.95 -2.61 0.69
N LEU A 60 -14.64 -2.44 0.47
CA LEU A 60 -13.64 -3.50 0.37
C LEU A 60 -13.17 -4.04 1.74
N GLY A 61 -13.81 -3.64 2.84
CA GLY A 61 -13.52 -4.12 4.20
C GLY A 61 -12.28 -3.49 4.86
N TRP A 62 -11.68 -2.45 4.26
CA TRP A 62 -10.63 -1.66 4.91
C TRP A 62 -11.24 -0.73 5.97
N THR A 63 -10.44 -0.35 6.97
CA THR A 63 -10.86 0.55 8.05
C THR A 63 -9.99 1.79 8.07
N ASN A 64 -10.58 2.99 8.05
CA ASN A 64 -9.82 4.22 8.23
C ASN A 64 -9.24 4.27 9.66
N VAL A 65 -7.94 4.56 9.76
CA VAL A 65 -7.16 4.58 11.01
C VAL A 65 -6.34 5.85 11.18
N GLY A 66 -6.54 6.88 10.34
CA GLY A 66 -5.75 8.12 10.34
C GLY A 66 -5.62 8.76 11.73
N ASP A 67 -6.71 8.83 12.49
CA ASP A 67 -6.74 9.41 13.85
C ASP A 67 -5.77 8.74 14.84
N ALA A 68 -5.46 7.45 14.69
CA ALA A 68 -4.47 6.76 15.54
C ALA A 68 -3.05 7.36 15.36
N TYR A 69 -2.80 7.99 14.21
CA TYR A 69 -1.56 8.66 13.86
C TYR A 69 -1.59 10.16 14.17
N GLY A 70 -2.74 10.73 14.55
CA GLY A 70 -2.97 12.15 14.78
C GLY A 70 -3.43 12.89 13.52
N LYS A 71 -3.68 14.20 13.59
CA LYS A 71 -4.22 14.95 12.44
C LYS A 71 -3.29 14.83 11.22
N LEU A 72 -3.87 14.40 10.10
CA LEU A 72 -3.29 14.44 8.76
C LEU A 72 -3.84 15.64 7.96
N PRO A 73 -3.23 16.00 6.81
CA PRO A 73 -3.86 16.92 5.85
C PRO A 73 -5.18 16.36 5.34
N GLU A 74 -6.14 17.24 5.05
CA GLU A 74 -7.53 16.90 4.62
C GLU A 74 -7.64 16.25 3.23
N HIS A 75 -6.52 15.85 2.65
CA HIS A 75 -6.38 15.16 1.37
C HIS A 75 -5.45 13.94 1.46
N ILE A 76 -5.14 13.47 2.69
CA ILE A 76 -4.37 12.24 2.97
C ILE A 76 -5.10 11.42 4.03
N ASP A 77 -5.50 10.21 3.65
CA ASP A 77 -6.15 9.22 4.50
C ASP A 77 -5.24 8.00 4.68
N VAL A 78 -5.41 7.27 5.79
CA VAL A 78 -4.67 6.02 6.05
C VAL A 78 -5.64 4.95 6.48
N TYR A 79 -5.65 3.84 5.74
CA TYR A 79 -6.52 2.69 5.99
C TYR A 79 -5.71 1.46 6.36
N ARG A 80 -6.24 0.65 7.28
CA ARG A 80 -5.76 -0.67 7.62
C ARG A 80 -6.61 -1.73 6.90
N SER A 81 -5.96 -2.78 6.42
CA SER A 81 -6.63 -3.92 5.79
C SER A 81 -7.61 -4.65 6.73
N PRO A 82 -8.55 -5.44 6.19
CA PRO A 82 -9.13 -6.55 6.92
C PRO A 82 -8.03 -7.49 7.46
N SER A 83 -8.40 -8.34 8.42
CA SER A 83 -7.47 -9.31 9.03
C SER A 83 -7.10 -10.48 8.13
N ASP A 84 -7.80 -10.64 7.00
CA ASP A 84 -7.71 -11.78 6.10
C ASP A 84 -8.09 -11.36 4.66
N PHE A 85 -7.41 -11.90 3.66
CA PHE A 85 -7.81 -11.86 2.25
C PHE A 85 -7.87 -13.30 1.72
N ASP A 86 -9.06 -13.77 1.34
CA ASP A 86 -9.32 -15.14 0.82
C ASP A 86 -8.64 -16.29 1.60
N GLY A 87 -8.80 -16.29 2.93
CA GLY A 87 -8.21 -17.29 3.83
C GLY A 87 -6.72 -17.06 4.15
N LYS A 88 -6.17 -15.92 3.74
CA LYS A 88 -4.79 -15.50 4.01
C LYS A 88 -4.74 -14.36 5.03
N ALA A 89 -4.36 -14.70 6.27
CA ALA A 89 -4.17 -13.73 7.35
C ALA A 89 -3.21 -12.59 6.97
N ALA A 90 -3.65 -11.35 7.17
CA ALA A 90 -3.01 -10.15 6.66
C ALA A 90 -2.92 -9.00 7.69
N VAL A 91 -1.82 -8.26 7.59
CA VAL A 91 -1.66 -6.92 8.18
C VAL A 91 -1.04 -6.05 7.10
N ALA A 92 -1.88 -5.29 6.40
CA ALA A 92 -1.47 -4.33 5.40
C ALA A 92 -2.08 -2.96 5.70
N TYR A 93 -1.43 -1.91 5.19
CA TYR A 93 -1.90 -0.54 5.27
C TYR A 93 -1.76 0.14 3.92
N ILE A 94 -2.68 1.05 3.64
CA ILE A 94 -2.58 1.99 2.53
C ILE A 94 -2.63 3.41 3.06
N ALA A 95 -1.80 4.28 2.48
CA ALA A 95 -1.97 5.72 2.58
C ALA A 95 -2.45 6.23 1.22
N VAL A 96 -3.56 6.96 1.22
CA VAL A 96 -4.29 7.40 0.03
C VAL A 96 -4.25 8.91 0.00
N ALA A 97 -3.83 9.51 -1.11
CA ALA A 97 -3.77 10.97 -1.24
C ALA A 97 -4.32 11.46 -2.58
N ASP A 98 -5.21 12.46 -2.54
CA ASP A 98 -5.81 13.03 -3.75
C ASP A 98 -4.84 14.03 -4.41
N MET A 99 -4.22 13.61 -5.52
CA MET A 99 -3.22 14.36 -6.28
C MET A 99 -3.80 15.58 -7.05
N LYS A 100 -5.08 15.94 -6.82
CA LYS A 100 -5.64 17.26 -7.16
C LYS A 100 -5.19 18.35 -6.16
N SER A 101 -4.91 17.96 -4.91
CA SER A 101 -4.62 18.85 -3.79
C SER A 101 -3.31 18.52 -3.08
N ALA A 102 -3.06 17.22 -2.89
CA ALA A 102 -1.84 16.67 -2.30
C ALA A 102 -0.64 16.79 -3.25
N LYS A 103 0.57 16.64 -2.70
CA LYS A 103 1.78 16.39 -3.48
C LYS A 103 2.47 15.10 -3.02
N TRP A 104 3.38 14.61 -3.86
CA TRP A 104 4.32 13.55 -3.52
C TRP A 104 5.69 13.89 -4.10
N ASP A 105 6.74 13.40 -3.46
CA ASP A 105 8.12 13.53 -3.94
C ASP A 105 8.94 12.30 -3.49
N VAL A 106 10.19 12.22 -3.95
CA VAL A 106 11.13 11.14 -3.62
C VAL A 106 12.37 11.69 -2.94
N TRP A 107 12.85 10.95 -1.94
CA TRP A 107 14.22 11.10 -1.45
C TRP A 107 15.04 9.97 -2.06
N SER A 108 16.26 10.26 -2.51
CA SER A 108 17.20 9.25 -2.99
C SER A 108 18.63 9.72 -2.80
N VAL A 109 19.54 8.76 -2.62
CA VAL A 109 20.96 8.93 -2.94
C VAL A 109 21.14 9.35 -4.40
N LYS A 110 22.20 10.12 -4.70
CA LYS A 110 22.56 10.49 -6.07
C LYS A 110 23.55 9.48 -6.68
N SER A 111 23.34 9.12 -7.94
CA SER A 111 24.21 8.23 -8.72
C SER A 111 24.15 8.56 -10.23
N ASP A 112 25.19 8.17 -10.96
CA ASP A 112 25.20 8.19 -12.42
C ASP A 112 24.97 6.77 -12.99
N LEU A 113 25.29 6.54 -14.26
CA LEU A 113 25.16 5.23 -14.91
C LEU A 113 26.17 4.17 -14.42
N THR A 114 27.02 4.47 -13.43
CA THR A 114 27.77 3.46 -12.67
C THR A 114 26.95 2.88 -11.51
N TYR A 115 25.78 3.45 -11.21
CA TYR A 115 24.87 3.09 -10.09
C TYR A 115 25.44 3.31 -8.69
N LYS A 116 26.75 3.50 -8.57
CA LYS A 116 27.45 3.73 -7.32
C LYS A 116 27.12 5.10 -6.75
N THR A 117 27.04 5.18 -5.43
CA THR A 117 26.91 6.44 -4.70
C THR A 117 27.94 6.53 -3.58
N ASN A 118 28.30 7.77 -3.24
CA ASN A 118 29.05 8.09 -2.01
C ASN A 118 28.10 8.53 -0.87
N ASP A 119 26.80 8.67 -1.14
CA ASP A 119 25.81 9.05 -0.14
C ASP A 119 25.51 7.86 0.80
N SER A 120 25.20 8.19 2.05
CA SER A 120 24.71 7.22 3.02
C SER A 120 23.22 6.91 2.77
N TYR A 121 22.87 5.63 2.84
CA TYR A 121 21.47 5.20 2.98
C TYR A 121 20.86 5.75 4.27
N LYS A 122 19.54 5.96 4.26
CA LYS A 122 18.77 6.51 5.39
C LYS A 122 17.60 5.59 5.72
N THR A 123 17.28 5.47 7.00
CA THR A 123 16.02 4.85 7.43
C THR A 123 14.83 5.73 7.01
N PRO A 124 13.62 5.15 6.82
CA PRO A 124 12.39 5.93 6.65
C PRO A 124 12.19 6.98 7.76
N ALA A 125 12.61 6.72 9.00
CA ALA A 125 12.59 7.69 10.09
C ALA A 125 13.52 8.89 9.85
N GLU A 126 14.74 8.68 9.36
CA GLU A 126 15.65 9.78 9.00
C GLU A 126 15.10 10.60 7.82
N VAL A 127 14.49 9.96 6.82
CA VAL A 127 13.81 10.66 5.71
C VAL A 127 12.61 11.46 6.23
N TYR A 128 11.77 10.88 7.10
CA TYR A 128 10.65 11.58 7.72
C TYR A 128 11.07 12.85 8.46
N GLN A 129 12.15 12.79 9.26
CA GLN A 129 12.67 13.94 10.00
C GLN A 129 13.29 15.00 9.07
N GLU A 130 13.91 14.60 7.95
CA GLU A 130 14.54 15.51 7.01
C GLU A 130 13.54 16.22 6.08
N GLN A 131 12.53 15.50 5.61
CA GLN A 131 11.51 16.02 4.67
C GLN A 131 10.29 16.62 5.38
N ASN A 132 10.10 16.34 6.68
CA ASN A 132 8.95 16.81 7.49
C ASN A 132 7.60 16.47 6.83
N CYS A 133 7.47 15.23 6.36
CA CYS A 133 6.35 14.74 5.57
C CYS A 133 5.31 13.98 6.42
N PRO A 134 3.99 14.12 6.17
CA PRO A 134 2.96 13.39 6.92
C PRO A 134 3.03 11.86 6.75
N VAL A 135 3.47 11.37 5.59
CA VAL A 135 3.60 9.94 5.28
C VAL A 135 4.87 9.69 4.47
N VAL A 136 5.62 8.63 4.81
CA VAL A 136 6.74 8.11 4.01
C VAL A 136 6.76 6.58 3.97
N ILE A 137 7.12 6.03 2.81
CA ILE A 137 7.45 4.61 2.59
C ILE A 137 8.87 4.47 2.04
N ASN A 138 9.42 3.25 2.09
CA ASN A 138 10.65 2.93 1.35
C ASN A 138 10.43 2.99 -0.18
N GLY A 139 11.51 3.22 -0.93
CA GLY A 139 11.50 3.35 -2.39
C GLY A 139 12.00 2.10 -3.12
N GLY A 140 12.73 2.35 -4.21
CA GLY A 140 13.27 1.35 -5.12
C GLY A 140 14.49 0.58 -4.60
N TYR A 141 14.96 -0.35 -5.44
CA TYR A 141 15.98 -1.34 -5.11
C TYR A 141 17.39 -0.76 -4.97
N PHE A 142 18.21 -1.43 -4.17
CA PHE A 142 19.60 -1.09 -3.93
C PHE A 142 20.39 -2.33 -3.49
N PHE A 143 21.71 -2.26 -3.55
CA PHE A 143 22.60 -3.29 -3.01
C PHE A 143 23.85 -2.68 -2.35
N TRP A 144 24.66 -3.54 -1.77
CA TRP A 144 25.98 -3.19 -1.26
C TRP A 144 27.02 -4.16 -1.85
N SER A 145 28.18 -3.64 -2.23
CA SER A 145 29.30 -4.42 -2.75
C SER A 145 30.62 -3.83 -2.23
N ASP A 146 31.45 -3.20 -3.07
CA ASP A 146 32.59 -2.37 -2.64
C ASP A 146 32.16 -0.93 -2.26
N GLY A 147 30.93 -0.77 -1.78
CA GLY A 147 30.26 0.51 -1.54
C GLY A 147 28.74 0.44 -1.74
N ASN A 148 28.09 1.60 -1.71
CA ASN A 148 26.64 1.75 -1.90
C ASN A 148 26.29 1.88 -3.39
N TYR A 149 25.22 1.21 -3.81
CA TYR A 149 24.68 1.22 -5.18
C TYR A 149 23.14 1.24 -5.16
N THR A 150 22.51 2.20 -5.83
CA THR A 150 21.06 2.16 -6.10
C THR A 150 20.81 1.47 -7.44
N SER A 151 19.80 0.60 -7.51
CA SER A 151 19.41 -0.10 -8.74
C SER A 151 18.17 0.47 -9.42
N SER A 152 17.59 1.52 -8.84
CA SER A 152 16.33 2.10 -9.26
C SER A 152 16.44 3.59 -9.56
N LEU A 153 15.69 3.99 -10.59
CA LEU A 153 15.46 5.37 -10.99
C LEU A 153 14.89 6.18 -9.81
N ALA A 154 15.34 7.42 -9.68
CA ALA A 154 14.68 8.42 -8.84
C ALA A 154 14.71 9.78 -9.54
N VAL A 155 13.57 10.46 -9.57
CA VAL A 155 13.44 11.81 -10.12
C VAL A 155 12.66 12.67 -9.14
N SER A 156 13.26 13.77 -8.71
CA SER A 156 12.61 14.80 -7.89
C SER A 156 12.65 16.12 -8.62
N ASN A 157 11.51 16.81 -8.71
CA ASN A 157 11.37 18.14 -9.33
C ASN A 157 11.93 18.27 -10.77
N GLY A 158 11.98 17.16 -11.50
CA GLY A 158 12.55 17.05 -12.85
C GLY A 158 14.07 16.82 -12.90
N GLU A 159 14.76 16.76 -11.76
CA GLU A 159 16.16 16.32 -11.67
C GLU A 159 16.21 14.78 -11.54
N VAL A 160 16.93 14.11 -12.45
CA VAL A 160 17.23 12.67 -12.31
C VAL A 160 18.33 12.50 -11.25
N LEU A 161 17.98 11.89 -10.12
CA LEU A 161 18.87 11.65 -8.99
C LEU A 161 19.64 10.32 -9.16
N ALA A 162 18.97 9.31 -9.70
CA ALA A 162 19.48 7.95 -9.87
C ALA A 162 18.84 7.28 -11.10
N TYR A 163 19.43 6.18 -11.57
CA TYR A 163 18.99 5.46 -12.77
C TYR A 163 18.60 4.02 -12.46
N ASN A 164 17.62 3.48 -13.20
CA ASN A 164 17.36 2.05 -13.26
C ASN A 164 18.56 1.33 -13.89
N ILE A 165 18.90 0.12 -13.41
CA ILE A 165 19.98 -0.67 -14.02
C ILE A 165 19.71 -1.01 -15.49
N ASN A 166 20.68 -0.73 -16.36
CA ASN A 166 20.59 -0.90 -17.81
C ASN A 166 21.27 -2.19 -18.33
N TYR A 167 21.88 -3.00 -17.47
CA TYR A 167 22.36 -4.34 -17.82
C TYR A 167 22.17 -5.34 -16.66
N ALA A 168 22.15 -6.63 -16.98
CA ALA A 168 22.21 -7.72 -16.00
C ALA A 168 22.91 -8.96 -16.60
N SER A 169 23.60 -9.75 -15.78
CA SER A 169 24.32 -10.96 -16.19
C SER A 169 24.60 -11.86 -14.98
N GLU A 170 24.61 -13.18 -15.17
CA GLU A 170 25.01 -14.16 -14.13
C GLU A 170 26.44 -14.68 -14.33
N ASP A 171 26.87 -14.81 -15.59
CA ASP A 171 28.11 -15.45 -16.03
C ASP A 171 29.20 -14.44 -16.47
N TRP A 172 28.83 -13.16 -16.61
CA TRP A 172 29.63 -12.08 -17.20
C TRP A 172 30.05 -12.32 -18.67
N ILE A 173 29.29 -13.18 -19.37
CA ILE A 173 29.44 -13.50 -20.80
C ILE A 173 28.13 -13.15 -21.53
N SER A 174 27.01 -13.59 -20.96
CA SER A 174 25.65 -13.33 -21.40
C SER A 174 25.12 -12.06 -20.73
N VAL A 175 25.20 -10.92 -21.43
CA VAL A 175 24.74 -9.62 -20.93
C VAL A 175 23.37 -9.29 -21.51
N TYR A 176 22.39 -9.11 -20.65
CA TYR A 176 21.01 -8.74 -20.98
C TYR A 176 20.74 -7.27 -20.67
N TYR A 177 19.75 -6.67 -21.32
CA TYR A 177 19.42 -5.24 -21.24
C TYR A 177 17.97 -5.02 -20.77
N PRO A 178 17.69 -5.04 -19.45
CA PRO A 178 16.33 -4.93 -18.93
C PRO A 178 15.77 -3.51 -19.06
N THR A 179 14.57 -3.39 -19.64
CA THR A 179 13.73 -2.19 -19.48
C THR A 179 13.00 -2.30 -18.15
N ARG A 180 13.35 -1.48 -17.15
CA ARG A 180 12.88 -1.61 -15.74
C ARG A 180 11.71 -0.69 -15.42
N ALA A 181 10.82 -1.09 -14.52
CA ALA A 181 9.68 -0.30 -14.07
C ALA A 181 10.04 1.11 -13.56
N ALA A 182 9.14 2.05 -13.84
CA ALA A 182 9.08 3.37 -13.23
C ALA A 182 7.61 3.78 -13.04
N PHE A 183 7.30 4.30 -11.85
CA PHE A 183 6.06 4.99 -11.56
C PHE A 183 6.32 6.49 -11.68
N VAL A 184 5.74 7.11 -12.70
CA VAL A 184 6.08 8.46 -13.16
C VAL A 184 4.88 9.38 -13.02
N GLN A 185 5.08 10.57 -12.45
CA GLN A 185 4.20 11.72 -12.65
C GLN A 185 4.87 12.71 -13.62
N LYS A 186 4.14 13.09 -14.68
CA LYS A 186 4.59 14.02 -15.72
C LYS A 186 4.22 15.46 -15.35
N LYS A 187 4.81 16.45 -16.03
CA LYS A 187 4.63 17.89 -15.73
C LYS A 187 3.19 18.41 -15.92
N ASP A 188 2.34 17.65 -16.62
CA ASP A 188 0.90 17.92 -16.76
C ASP A 188 0.03 17.21 -15.69
N GLY A 189 0.68 16.59 -14.70
CA GLY A 189 0.01 15.85 -13.63
C GLY A 189 -0.67 14.55 -14.09
N LYS A 190 -0.31 14.01 -15.26
CA LYS A 190 -0.62 12.60 -15.60
C LYS A 190 0.34 11.65 -14.90
N PHE A 191 -0.13 10.45 -14.59
CA PHE A 191 0.69 9.34 -14.11
C PHE A 191 0.83 8.27 -15.21
N ASP A 192 1.89 7.45 -15.10
CA ASP A 192 2.24 6.38 -16.04
C ASP A 192 3.03 5.31 -15.26
N ALA A 193 2.65 4.03 -15.33
CA ALA A 193 3.48 2.92 -14.88
C ALA A 193 4.09 2.28 -16.13
N CYS A 194 5.35 2.62 -16.38
CA CYS A 194 6.03 2.35 -17.64
C CYS A 194 7.38 1.70 -17.41
N TRP A 195 8.04 1.28 -18.49
CA TRP A 195 9.39 0.73 -18.45
C TRP A 195 10.37 1.75 -19.00
N THR A 196 11.54 1.89 -18.38
CA THR A 196 12.56 2.86 -18.78
C THR A 196 13.89 2.20 -19.08
N TYR A 197 14.71 2.88 -19.88
CA TYR A 197 16.08 2.46 -20.17
C TYR A 197 16.98 3.68 -20.41
N ALA A 198 18.05 3.80 -19.62
CA ALA A 198 19.09 4.80 -19.84
C ALA A 198 20.28 4.16 -20.57
N THR A 199 20.54 4.62 -21.80
CA THR A 199 21.68 4.16 -22.61
C THR A 199 23.01 4.66 -22.04
N SER A 200 24.09 3.95 -22.32
CA SER A 200 25.46 4.38 -21.96
C SER A 200 25.90 5.68 -22.64
N SER A 201 25.22 6.11 -23.70
CA SER A 201 25.37 7.41 -24.37
C SER A 201 24.48 8.52 -23.80
N GLY A 202 23.73 8.26 -22.71
CA GLY A 202 22.98 9.26 -21.96
C GLY A 202 21.57 9.57 -22.47
N GLN A 203 21.09 8.92 -23.53
CA GLN A 203 19.68 8.99 -23.93
C GLN A 203 18.87 8.11 -22.97
N HIS A 204 17.76 8.62 -22.45
CA HIS A 204 16.89 7.94 -21.50
C HIS A 204 15.51 7.81 -22.12
N TYR A 205 15.06 6.59 -22.31
CA TYR A 205 13.82 6.26 -23.01
C TYR A 205 12.74 5.75 -22.05
N ALA A 206 11.49 5.99 -22.41
CA ALA A 206 10.30 5.38 -21.80
C ALA A 206 9.53 4.54 -22.85
N TYR A 207 9.05 3.38 -22.43
CA TYR A 207 8.33 2.41 -23.25
C TYR A 207 6.97 2.08 -22.64
N GLN A 208 6.01 1.70 -23.49
CA GLN A 208 4.65 1.34 -23.10
C GLN A 208 4.44 -0.19 -23.05
N THR A 209 5.54 -0.94 -23.24
CA THR A 209 5.71 -2.39 -23.30
C THR A 209 7.17 -2.68 -22.90
N PRO A 210 7.46 -3.71 -22.09
CA PRO A 210 8.83 -4.08 -21.77
C PRO A 210 9.50 -4.81 -22.94
N ALA A 211 10.83 -4.93 -22.89
CA ALA A 211 11.54 -5.90 -23.71
C ALA A 211 11.30 -7.31 -23.16
N ASP A 212 11.02 -8.27 -24.04
CA ASP A 212 10.63 -9.66 -23.75
C ASP A 212 11.82 -10.52 -23.24
N ASN A 213 12.61 -9.98 -22.31
CA ASN A 213 13.81 -10.62 -21.77
C ASN A 213 13.45 -11.85 -20.91
N SER A 214 14.42 -12.76 -20.79
CA SER A 214 14.49 -13.76 -19.71
C SER A 214 15.86 -14.45 -19.77
N TYR A 215 16.36 -14.91 -18.64
CA TYR A 215 17.52 -15.81 -18.56
C TYR A 215 17.28 -17.18 -19.23
N SER A 216 16.02 -17.52 -19.54
CA SER A 216 15.63 -18.68 -20.35
C SER A 216 15.68 -18.45 -21.87
N LYS A 217 16.12 -17.26 -22.33
CA LYS A 217 16.24 -16.86 -23.74
C LYS A 217 17.66 -16.35 -24.02
N SER A 218 18.02 -16.17 -25.28
CA SER A 218 19.21 -15.38 -25.62
C SER A 218 18.99 -13.89 -25.30
N PRO A 219 20.04 -13.13 -24.95
CA PRO A 219 19.94 -11.67 -24.83
C PRO A 219 19.38 -11.00 -26.08
N LEU A 220 18.61 -9.94 -25.86
CA LEU A 220 18.01 -9.11 -26.90
C LEU A 220 18.91 -7.90 -27.25
N ASP A 221 18.54 -7.14 -28.28
CA ASP A 221 19.21 -5.89 -28.62
C ASP A 221 19.13 -4.86 -27.48
N VAL A 222 20.06 -3.90 -27.46
CA VAL A 222 20.05 -2.77 -26.51
C VAL A 222 18.81 -1.89 -26.78
N PRO A 223 17.96 -1.60 -25.76
CA PRO A 223 16.81 -0.74 -25.92
C PRO A 223 17.15 0.65 -26.46
N SER A 224 16.34 1.12 -27.40
CA SER A 224 16.56 2.30 -28.22
C SER A 224 15.22 2.92 -28.65
N ALA A 225 15.25 4.05 -29.36
CA ALA A 225 14.05 4.71 -29.88
C ALA A 225 13.10 3.81 -30.71
N THR A 226 13.57 2.64 -31.17
CA THR A 226 12.81 1.68 -32.00
C THR A 226 12.74 0.25 -31.43
N PHE A 227 13.30 -0.03 -30.25
CA PHE A 227 13.29 -1.37 -29.62
C PHE A 227 13.19 -1.25 -28.09
N PRO A 228 12.33 -2.02 -27.37
CA PRO A 228 11.47 -3.13 -27.84
C PRO A 228 10.38 -2.73 -28.82
N GLU A 229 9.76 -1.58 -28.61
CA GLU A 229 8.84 -0.94 -29.54
C GLU A 229 9.22 0.55 -29.69
N LYS A 230 8.35 1.37 -30.28
CA LYS A 230 8.60 2.81 -30.42
C LYS A 230 8.62 3.49 -29.04
N ALA A 231 9.78 3.98 -28.65
CA ALA A 231 9.95 4.72 -27.40
C ALA A 231 9.43 6.17 -27.49
N SER A 232 9.32 6.82 -26.32
CA SER A 232 9.51 8.26 -26.19
C SER A 232 10.83 8.54 -25.47
N GLU A 233 11.33 9.77 -25.59
CA GLU A 233 12.26 10.29 -24.56
C GLU A 233 11.58 10.22 -23.19
N PHE A 234 12.36 10.01 -22.13
CA PHE A 234 11.89 9.96 -20.76
C PHE A 234 11.67 11.37 -20.20
N GLU A 235 10.43 11.67 -19.82
CA GLU A 235 10.07 12.91 -19.13
C GLU A 235 9.30 12.62 -17.84
N ALA A 236 9.74 13.24 -16.74
CA ALA A 236 9.09 13.18 -15.43
C ALA A 236 9.18 14.55 -14.72
N GLN A 237 8.23 14.79 -13.82
CA GLN A 237 8.34 15.79 -12.75
C GLN A 237 8.81 15.08 -11.47
N THR A 238 8.17 13.96 -11.13
CA THR A 238 8.53 13.09 -10.02
C THR A 238 8.45 11.65 -10.51
N ALA A 239 9.42 10.79 -10.15
CA ALA A 239 9.36 9.37 -10.48
C ALA A 239 10.14 8.50 -9.49
N ILE A 240 9.64 7.29 -9.26
CA ILE A 240 10.34 6.23 -8.53
C ILE A 240 10.43 4.97 -9.38
N GLY A 241 11.65 4.43 -9.50
CA GLY A 241 11.93 3.13 -10.07
C GLY A 241 11.79 2.02 -9.05
N GLY A 242 11.65 0.79 -9.53
CA GLY A 242 11.44 -0.38 -8.70
C GLY A 242 11.15 -1.56 -9.60
N GLY A 243 10.02 -2.22 -9.36
CA GLY A 243 9.43 -3.21 -10.24
C GLY A 243 9.00 -4.49 -9.52
N PRO A 244 8.32 -5.40 -10.24
CA PRO A 244 7.81 -5.18 -11.60
C PRO A 244 6.67 -4.15 -11.67
N VAL A 245 6.32 -3.73 -12.89
CA VAL A 245 5.02 -3.10 -13.16
C VAL A 245 3.94 -4.13 -12.86
N LEU A 246 3.07 -3.83 -11.90
CA LEU A 246 1.96 -4.69 -11.49
C LEU A 246 0.73 -4.43 -12.37
N ILE A 247 0.41 -3.15 -12.60
CA ILE A 247 -0.76 -2.71 -13.35
C ILE A 247 -0.33 -1.64 -14.36
N ASN A 248 -0.74 -1.78 -15.62
CA ASN A 248 -0.66 -0.72 -16.62
C ASN A 248 -2.00 -0.60 -17.37
N LYS A 249 -2.47 0.63 -17.59
CA LYS A 249 -3.71 0.97 -18.30
C LYS A 249 -4.94 0.21 -17.79
N GLY A 250 -5.00 0.01 -16.47
CA GLY A 250 -6.09 -0.67 -15.78
C GLY A 250 -6.08 -2.20 -15.87
N LYS A 251 -5.02 -2.82 -16.40
CA LYS A 251 -4.83 -4.27 -16.48
C LYS A 251 -3.67 -4.70 -15.59
N ILE A 252 -3.85 -5.79 -14.85
CA ILE A 252 -2.72 -6.49 -14.21
C ILE A 252 -1.84 -7.08 -15.32
N VAL A 253 -0.53 -6.93 -15.16
CA VAL A 253 0.49 -7.41 -16.11
C VAL A 253 1.65 -8.15 -15.43
N ASP A 254 1.99 -7.79 -14.19
CA ASP A 254 3.08 -8.38 -13.36
C ASP A 254 4.32 -8.82 -14.17
N THR A 255 4.99 -7.84 -14.80
CA THR A 255 6.10 -8.06 -15.77
C THR A 255 7.43 -8.44 -15.13
N TRP A 256 7.37 -9.25 -14.07
CA TRP A 256 8.49 -9.76 -13.30
C TRP A 256 9.61 -10.37 -14.15
N LYS A 257 9.22 -11.12 -15.19
CA LYS A 257 10.13 -11.91 -16.01
C LYS A 257 10.83 -11.06 -17.06
N GLU A 258 10.05 -10.24 -17.77
CA GLU A 258 10.47 -9.35 -18.85
C GLU A 258 11.42 -8.25 -18.33
N GLU A 259 11.25 -7.87 -17.07
CA GLU A 259 12.14 -6.93 -16.36
C GLU A 259 13.40 -7.59 -15.78
N LEU A 260 13.58 -8.91 -15.88
CA LEU A 260 14.70 -9.67 -15.31
C LEU A 260 14.81 -9.56 -13.78
N PHE A 261 13.74 -9.88 -13.07
CA PHE A 261 13.79 -10.15 -11.63
C PHE A 261 14.04 -11.63 -11.27
N GLU A 262 14.16 -12.52 -12.28
CA GLU A 262 14.43 -13.97 -12.11
C GLU A 262 15.65 -14.28 -11.20
N VAL A 263 16.63 -13.38 -11.14
CA VAL A 263 17.86 -13.50 -10.31
C VAL A 263 17.97 -12.44 -9.21
N GLY A 264 16.97 -11.56 -9.07
CA GLY A 264 17.04 -10.33 -8.27
C GLY A 264 16.60 -10.46 -6.81
N GLY A 265 16.32 -11.68 -6.32
CA GLY A 265 15.80 -11.93 -4.96
C GLY A 265 14.32 -11.56 -4.75
N VAL A 266 13.69 -10.92 -5.73
CA VAL A 266 12.26 -10.57 -5.75
C VAL A 266 11.48 -11.77 -6.28
N GLU A 267 11.32 -12.83 -5.49
CA GLU A 267 10.53 -14.01 -5.89
C GLU A 267 9.01 -13.66 -5.90
N PRO A 268 8.29 -13.78 -7.04
CA PRO A 268 6.93 -13.27 -7.19
C PRO A 268 5.93 -14.15 -6.44
N ALA A 269 6.10 -15.48 -6.52
CA ALA A 269 5.24 -16.46 -5.84
C ALA A 269 5.54 -16.58 -4.34
N SER A 270 6.56 -15.89 -3.83
CA SER A 270 6.90 -15.90 -2.40
C SER A 270 6.06 -14.89 -1.63
N SER A 271 5.47 -15.35 -0.53
CA SER A 271 4.82 -14.48 0.46
C SER A 271 5.89 -13.74 1.25
N GLN A 272 5.96 -12.42 1.10
CA GLN A 272 6.94 -11.53 1.72
C GLN A 272 6.26 -10.27 2.26
N PRO A 273 6.90 -9.49 3.15
CA PRO A 273 6.60 -8.07 3.26
C PRO A 273 6.77 -7.43 1.88
N ARG A 274 5.80 -6.60 1.46
CA ARG A 274 5.77 -5.93 0.16
C ARG A 274 5.54 -4.43 0.36
N THR A 275 6.12 -3.65 -0.53
CA THR A 275 5.83 -2.21 -0.69
C THR A 275 5.45 -1.99 -2.15
N ALA A 276 4.45 -1.15 -2.42
CA ALA A 276 4.02 -0.82 -3.78
C ALA A 276 3.42 0.59 -3.85
N VAL A 277 3.38 1.16 -5.05
CA VAL A 277 2.69 2.41 -5.35
C VAL A 277 1.79 2.25 -6.56
N GLY A 278 0.61 2.86 -6.50
CA GLY A 278 -0.34 2.91 -7.60
C GLY A 278 -1.15 4.20 -7.60
N VAL A 279 -1.98 4.38 -8.62
CA VAL A 279 -2.88 5.54 -8.74
C VAL A 279 -4.17 5.17 -9.45
N THR A 280 -5.29 5.69 -8.92
CA THR A 280 -6.63 5.49 -9.45
C THR A 280 -6.93 6.39 -10.66
N SER A 281 -7.99 6.07 -11.40
CA SER A 281 -8.44 6.91 -12.53
C SER A 281 -8.89 8.33 -12.11
N ASP A 282 -9.35 8.52 -10.87
CA ASP A 282 -9.69 9.83 -10.29
C ASP A 282 -8.50 10.54 -9.61
N LYS A 283 -7.26 10.08 -9.85
CA LYS A 283 -5.98 10.65 -9.35
C LYS A 283 -5.73 10.54 -7.84
N LYS A 284 -6.25 9.52 -7.16
CA LYS A 284 -5.79 9.17 -5.81
C LYS A 284 -4.55 8.30 -5.92
N MET A 285 -3.41 8.77 -5.42
CA MET A 285 -2.21 7.94 -5.31
C MET A 285 -2.32 7.08 -4.05
N ILE A 286 -1.96 5.82 -4.16
CA ILE A 286 -2.01 4.83 -3.10
C ILE A 286 -0.58 4.33 -2.85
N MET A 287 -0.08 4.55 -1.64
CA MET A 287 1.10 3.87 -1.10
C MET A 287 0.63 2.64 -0.33
N PHE A 288 1.15 1.45 -0.66
CA PHE A 288 0.79 0.19 -0.02
C PHE A 288 1.99 -0.43 0.71
N VAL A 289 1.78 -0.94 1.91
CA VAL A 289 2.71 -1.85 2.59
C VAL A 289 1.99 -3.03 3.24
N CYS A 290 2.66 -4.19 3.34
CA CYS A 290 2.22 -5.30 4.19
C CYS A 290 3.33 -5.86 5.08
N GLU A 291 2.96 -6.33 6.28
CA GLU A 291 3.81 -7.24 7.06
C GLU A 291 4.05 -8.55 6.32
N GLY A 292 5.01 -9.33 6.80
CA GLY A 292 5.19 -10.71 6.38
C GLY A 292 6.13 -11.46 7.31
N ARG A 293 6.61 -12.63 6.87
CA ARG A 293 7.58 -13.48 7.61
C ARG A 293 7.12 -13.89 9.03
N ASN A 294 5.85 -13.74 9.35
CA ASN A 294 5.21 -13.97 10.66
C ASN A 294 5.64 -12.99 11.78
N MET A 295 5.94 -11.72 11.44
CA MET A 295 6.11 -10.65 12.45
C MET A 295 4.84 -10.44 13.30
N THR A 296 3.68 -10.69 12.70
CA THR A 296 2.44 -11.06 13.39
C THR A 296 2.16 -12.54 13.11
N GLU A 297 1.69 -13.28 14.11
CA GLU A 297 1.47 -14.73 14.01
C GLU A 297 0.52 -15.07 12.86
N GLY A 298 0.91 -16.03 12.00
CA GLY A 298 0.18 -16.41 10.79
C GLY A 298 0.40 -15.50 9.57
N VAL A 299 0.86 -14.26 9.75
CA VAL A 299 0.99 -13.25 8.69
C VAL A 299 2.28 -13.48 7.89
N LYS A 300 2.18 -14.32 6.85
CA LYS A 300 3.30 -14.68 5.98
C LYS A 300 3.71 -13.54 5.04
N GLY A 301 2.80 -12.62 4.73
CA GLY A 301 2.96 -11.57 3.72
C GLY A 301 2.44 -12.00 2.35
N MET A 302 2.71 -11.20 1.31
CA MET A 302 2.04 -11.29 0.02
C MET A 302 2.96 -11.59 -1.17
N THR A 303 2.38 -12.17 -2.21
CA THR A 303 2.97 -12.33 -3.55
C THR A 303 2.85 -11.03 -4.35
N THR A 304 3.53 -10.90 -5.50
CA THR A 304 3.33 -9.74 -6.39
C THR A 304 1.91 -9.73 -6.97
N ALA A 305 1.40 -10.89 -7.37
CA ALA A 305 0.03 -11.06 -7.89
C ALA A 305 -1.05 -10.65 -6.87
N GLU A 306 -0.94 -11.05 -5.61
CA GLU A 306 -1.90 -10.65 -4.55
C GLU A 306 -1.90 -9.13 -4.34
N VAL A 307 -0.73 -8.47 -4.38
CA VAL A 307 -0.64 -7.01 -4.29
C VAL A 307 -1.20 -6.34 -5.56
N ALA A 308 -1.04 -6.96 -6.73
CA ALA A 308 -1.62 -6.47 -7.98
C ALA A 308 -3.15 -6.51 -7.96
N GLU A 309 -3.75 -7.62 -7.49
CA GLU A 309 -5.21 -7.73 -7.33
C GLU A 309 -5.73 -6.73 -6.27
N ILE A 310 -5.08 -6.62 -5.09
CA ILE A 310 -5.47 -5.64 -4.06
C ILE A 310 -5.43 -4.20 -4.60
N LEU A 311 -4.36 -3.80 -5.30
CA LEU A 311 -4.27 -2.47 -5.91
C LEU A 311 -5.30 -2.29 -7.04
N LYS A 312 -5.66 -3.37 -7.75
CA LYS A 312 -6.65 -3.37 -8.82
C LYS A 312 -8.07 -3.18 -8.29
N ASP A 313 -8.42 -3.83 -7.18
CA ASP A 313 -9.69 -3.67 -6.47
C ASP A 313 -9.82 -2.27 -5.85
N LEU A 314 -8.72 -1.75 -5.27
CA LEU A 314 -8.60 -0.33 -4.85
C LEU A 314 -8.66 0.67 -6.02
N GLY A 315 -8.90 0.22 -7.25
CA GLY A 315 -9.17 1.06 -8.41
C GLY A 315 -7.94 1.61 -9.15
N CYS A 316 -6.74 1.10 -8.86
CA CYS A 316 -5.53 1.54 -9.55
C CYS A 316 -5.60 1.24 -11.06
N VAL A 317 -5.11 2.19 -11.86
CA VAL A 317 -4.94 2.05 -13.32
C VAL A 317 -3.48 1.94 -13.72
N GLU A 318 -2.57 2.49 -12.93
CA GLU A 318 -1.11 2.34 -13.08
C GLU A 318 -0.54 1.98 -11.70
N ALA A 319 0.31 0.96 -11.60
CA ALA A 319 0.96 0.55 -10.34
C ALA A 319 2.25 -0.26 -10.55
N ILE A 320 3.22 -0.10 -9.63
CA ILE A 320 4.45 -0.88 -9.56
C ILE A 320 4.71 -1.41 -8.14
N ASN A 321 5.42 -2.54 -8.05
CA ASN A 321 6.02 -3.00 -6.80
C ASN A 321 7.34 -2.21 -6.53
N LEU A 322 7.69 -2.05 -5.26
CA LEU A 322 8.91 -1.39 -4.76
C LEU A 322 9.74 -2.37 -3.92
N ASP A 323 10.83 -1.90 -3.27
CA ASP A 323 11.67 -2.80 -2.49
C ASP A 323 10.93 -3.41 -1.29
N GLY A 324 11.25 -4.66 -0.98
CA GLY A 324 10.45 -5.54 -0.15
C GLY A 324 11.15 -6.03 1.13
N GLY A 325 10.50 -6.97 1.81
CA GLY A 325 11.12 -7.70 2.92
C GLY A 325 11.49 -6.79 4.09
N GLY A 326 12.79 -6.68 4.37
CA GLY A 326 13.30 -5.84 5.45
C GLY A 326 13.30 -4.35 5.16
N SER A 327 13.20 -3.97 3.89
CA SER A 327 13.06 -2.58 3.47
C SER A 327 11.64 -2.07 3.66
N THR A 328 10.64 -2.96 3.64
CA THR A 328 9.21 -2.62 3.74
C THR A 328 8.86 -1.93 5.04
N CYS A 329 8.48 -0.65 4.93
CA CYS A 329 8.12 0.21 6.04
C CYS A 329 7.19 1.33 5.56
N MET A 330 6.25 1.73 6.42
CA MET A 330 5.48 2.97 6.27
C MET A 330 5.47 3.69 7.62
N LEU A 331 5.79 4.99 7.59
CA LEU A 331 5.61 5.89 8.71
C LEU A 331 4.47 6.87 8.42
N VAL A 332 3.63 7.12 9.42
CA VAL A 332 2.57 8.13 9.40
C VAL A 332 2.75 9.01 10.64
N ASN A 333 2.98 10.31 10.45
CA ASN A 333 3.40 11.24 11.51
C ASN A 333 4.56 10.67 12.37
N GLY A 334 5.52 10.01 11.73
CA GLY A 334 6.72 9.44 12.36
C GLY A 334 6.52 8.12 13.13
N LYS A 335 5.29 7.57 13.17
CA LYS A 335 4.99 6.27 13.78
C LYS A 335 4.92 5.17 12.71
N GLU A 336 5.46 4.00 13.01
CA GLU A 336 5.33 2.81 12.15
C GLU A 336 3.87 2.31 12.10
N THR A 337 3.41 1.90 10.92
CA THR A 337 2.11 1.20 10.76
C THR A 337 2.24 -0.31 10.93
N ILE A 338 3.38 -0.87 10.50
CA ILE A 338 3.68 -2.29 10.43
C ILE A 338 4.95 -2.66 11.19
N LYS A 339 5.06 -3.92 11.63
CA LYS A 339 6.30 -4.50 12.14
C LYS A 339 7.28 -4.79 11.00
N VAL A 340 8.33 -3.98 10.88
CA VAL A 340 9.44 -4.17 9.95
C VAL A 340 10.15 -5.52 10.15
N SER A 341 10.43 -6.27 9.08
CA SER A 341 10.81 -7.69 9.22
C SER A 341 12.23 -7.95 9.73
N ASP A 342 13.09 -6.94 9.72
CA ASP A 342 14.48 -7.05 10.16
C ASP A 342 14.62 -6.67 11.66
N GLY A 343 13.50 -6.44 12.37
CA GLY A 343 13.44 -6.09 13.79
C GLY A 343 13.73 -4.61 14.10
N ALA A 344 14.26 -3.87 13.13
CA ALA A 344 14.39 -2.42 13.12
C ALA A 344 14.28 -1.92 11.67
N GLN A 345 14.11 -0.61 11.48
CA GLN A 345 14.07 -0.01 10.14
C GLN A 345 15.41 -0.20 9.43
N ARG A 346 15.36 -0.73 8.22
CA ARG A 346 16.52 -0.81 7.33
C ARG A 346 16.83 0.57 6.74
N ALA A 347 18.10 0.91 6.64
CA ALA A 347 18.54 2.06 5.86
C ALA A 347 18.44 1.73 4.36
N VAL A 348 17.75 2.57 3.59
CA VAL A 348 17.42 2.38 2.17
C VAL A 348 18.07 3.45 1.29
N ALA A 349 18.22 3.18 0.00
CA ALA A 349 18.79 4.12 -0.97
C ALA A 349 17.78 5.18 -1.46
N SER A 350 16.48 4.90 -1.35
CA SER A 350 15.41 5.84 -1.73
C SER A 350 14.14 5.61 -0.90
N ALA A 351 13.28 6.63 -0.86
CA ALA A 351 12.01 6.65 -0.14
C ALA A 351 11.01 7.54 -0.88
N VAL A 352 9.71 7.26 -0.72
CA VAL A 352 8.61 8.00 -1.36
C VAL A 352 7.72 8.60 -0.29
N TYR A 353 7.38 9.88 -0.40
CA TYR A 353 6.61 10.59 0.64
C TYR A 353 5.55 11.53 0.06
N PHE A 354 4.49 11.75 0.83
CA PHE A 354 3.48 12.79 0.56
C PHE A 354 3.90 14.13 1.19
N ASN A 355 3.42 15.24 0.63
CA ASN A 355 3.68 16.63 1.07
C ASN A 355 2.40 17.46 1.10
#